data_AF-A0A1A8AXU2-F1
#
_entry.id   AF-A0A1A8AXU2-F1
#
_cell.length_a   1.000
_cell.length_b   1.000
_cell.length_c   1.000
_cell.angle_alpha   90.00
_cell.angle_beta   90.00
_cell.angle_gamma   90.00
#
_symmetry.space_group_name_H-M   'P 1'
#
loop_
_entity.id
_entity.type
_entity.pdbx_description
1 polymer ?
#
loop_
_entity_poly.entity_id
_entity_poly.type
_entity_poly.pdbx_seq_one_letter_code
_entity_poly.pdbx_strand_id
1 'polypeptide(L)'
;MQVGPYLFAGEYEDAFGTCVAFEEVPRKGKANSGPELKYLCHTMKKLSMQRIFLSEKKDGETITGGNSEEKFTSNQSNQEENVNKQEAIEDSMENKDMDSAVG
;
A
#
# COMPACT_ATOMS: atom_id res chain seq x y z
N MET A 1 9.01 -9.22 11.31
CA MET A 1 9.78 -9.82 10.21
C MET A 1 11.11 -9.09 10.08
N GLN A 2 12.23 -9.80 9.89
CA GLN A 2 13.54 -9.19 9.66
C GLN A 2 13.99 -9.45 8.23
N VAL A 3 14.47 -8.41 7.55
CA VAL A 3 15.06 -8.50 6.21
C VAL A 3 16.40 -7.77 6.25
N GLY A 4 17.50 -8.53 6.16
CA GLY A 4 18.83 -7.99 6.41
C GLY A 4 18.92 -7.33 7.80
N PRO A 5 19.43 -6.08 7.92
CA PRO A 5 19.54 -5.37 9.20
C PRO A 5 18.25 -4.65 9.62
N TYR A 6 17.13 -4.81 8.89
CA TYR A 6 15.91 -4.05 9.12
C TYR A 6 14.80 -4.91 9.73
N LEU A 7 14.08 -4.35 10.70
CA LEU A 7 12.96 -4.99 11.37
C LEU A 7 11.64 -4.35 10.97
N PHE A 8 10.62 -5.17 10.77
CA PHE A 8 9.28 -4.76 10.37
C PHE A 8 8.23 -5.40 11.28
N ALA A 9 7.27 -4.60 11.73
CA ALA A 9 5.99 -5.06 12.26
C ALA A 9 4.97 -5.10 11.11
N GLY A 10 3.99 -5.99 11.20
CA GLY A 10 2.96 -6.05 10.16
C GLY A 10 1.65 -6.62 10.66
N GLU A 11 0.59 -6.22 9.98
CA GLU A 11 -0.80 -6.55 10.28
C GLU A 11 -1.51 -6.97 9.00
N TYR A 12 -2.40 -7.96 9.11
CA TYR A 12 -3.23 -8.37 7.99
C TYR A 12 -4.49 -7.52 7.93
N GLU A 13 -4.72 -6.90 6.78
CA GLU A 13 -5.91 -6.12 6.45
C GLU A 13 -6.73 -6.87 5.39
N ASP A 14 -8.04 -6.62 5.34
CA ASP A 14 -8.87 -7.09 4.24
C ASP A 14 -8.60 -6.27 2.97
N ALA A 15 -8.39 -6.98 1.87
CA ALA A 15 -8.25 -6.42 0.53
C ALA A 15 -9.56 -6.57 -0.24
N PHE A 16 -9.92 -5.56 -1.03
CA PHE A 16 -11.02 -5.68 -1.98
C PHE A 16 -10.60 -6.58 -3.15
N GLY A 17 -11.38 -7.64 -3.40
CA GLY A 17 -11.11 -8.62 -4.43
C GLY A 17 -10.33 -9.84 -3.91
N THR A 18 -9.70 -10.59 -4.81
CA THR A 18 -8.96 -11.81 -4.48
C THR A 18 -7.59 -11.77 -5.15
N CYS A 19 -6.53 -11.86 -4.35
CA CYS A 19 -5.18 -12.07 -4.84
C CYS A 19 -4.97 -13.56 -5.10
N VAL A 20 -4.36 -13.91 -6.22
CA VAL A 20 -4.05 -15.29 -6.60
C VAL A 20 -2.58 -15.36 -7.00
N ALA A 21 -1.82 -16.27 -6.38
CA ALA A 21 -0.39 -16.42 -6.62
C ALA A 21 -0.09 -17.72 -7.38
N PHE A 22 0.83 -17.61 -8.35
CA PHE A 22 1.35 -18.73 -9.13
C PHE A 22 2.87 -18.72 -9.09
N GLU A 23 3.45 -19.93 -9.04
CA GLU A 23 4.88 -20.16 -9.22
C GLU A 23 5.13 -20.53 -10.69
N GLU A 24 6.07 -19.87 -11.33
CA GLU A 24 6.56 -20.28 -12.64
C GLU A 24 7.47 -21.49 -12.49
N VAL A 25 7.12 -22.61 -13.13
CA VAL A 25 7.87 -23.86 -13.02
C VAL A 25 8.68 -24.15 -14.29
N PRO A 26 9.89 -24.74 -14.18
CA PRO A 26 10.67 -25.14 -15.33
C PRO A 26 9.90 -26.11 -16.21
N ARG A 27 9.78 -25.78 -17.49
CA ARG A 27 9.00 -26.57 -18.43
C ARG A 27 9.69 -27.89 -18.76
N LYS A 28 8.92 -28.97 -18.78
CA LYS A 28 9.31 -30.24 -19.43
C LYS A 28 8.75 -30.29 -20.85
N GLY A 29 9.30 -29.54 -21.82
CA GLY A 29 8.77 -29.56 -23.21
C GLY A 29 9.28 -28.50 -24.21
N LYS A 30 8.80 -28.61 -25.47
CA LYS A 30 9.27 -27.89 -26.70
C LYS A 30 9.37 -26.36 -26.57
N ALA A 31 10.44 -25.76 -27.09
CA ALA A 31 10.80 -24.33 -26.99
C ALA A 31 9.74 -23.23 -27.29
N ASN A 32 8.57 -23.53 -27.86
CA ASN A 32 7.65 -22.52 -28.44
C ASN A 32 6.29 -22.40 -27.72
N SER A 33 6.20 -22.61 -26.40
CA SER A 33 4.99 -22.23 -25.64
C SER A 33 5.38 -21.51 -24.36
N GLY A 34 4.46 -20.68 -23.86
CA GLY A 34 4.64 -19.89 -22.64
C GLY A 34 4.95 -20.72 -21.40
N PRO A 35 5.30 -20.05 -20.29
CA PRO A 35 5.69 -20.69 -19.05
C PRO A 35 4.58 -21.56 -18.45
N GLU A 36 4.95 -22.63 -17.77
CA GLU A 36 4.03 -23.46 -17.00
C GLU A 36 3.89 -22.83 -15.59
N LEU A 37 2.65 -22.68 -15.13
CA LEU A 37 2.35 -22.01 -13.86
C LEU A 37 1.73 -23.01 -12.88
N LYS A 38 2.31 -23.11 -11.69
CA LYS A 38 1.77 -23.90 -10.58
C LYS A 38 1.02 -22.98 -9.64
N TYR A 39 -0.26 -23.28 -9.41
CA TYR A 39 -1.06 -22.58 -8.42
C TYR A 39 -0.46 -22.72 -7.02
N LEU A 40 -0.26 -21.60 -6.31
CA LEU A 40 0.23 -21.60 -4.93
C LEU A 40 -0.91 -21.35 -3.94
N CYS A 41 -1.58 -20.21 -4.07
CA CYS A 41 -2.61 -19.81 -3.11
C CYS A 41 -3.52 -18.72 -3.67
N HIS A 42 -4.60 -18.45 -2.93
CA HIS A 42 -5.40 -17.25 -3.07
C HIS A 42 -5.65 -16.65 -1.68
N THR A 43 -5.82 -15.34 -1.62
CA THR A 43 -6.09 -14.63 -0.37
C THR A 43 -6.87 -13.35 -0.63
N MET A 44 -7.69 -12.97 0.34
CA MET A 44 -8.30 -11.64 0.42
C MET A 44 -7.63 -10.79 1.50
N LYS A 45 -6.51 -11.23 2.08
CA LYS A 45 -5.76 -10.50 3.09
C LYS A 45 -4.51 -9.89 2.48
N LYS A 46 -4.26 -8.62 2.80
CA LYS A 46 -3.02 -7.90 2.52
C LYS A 46 -2.23 -7.76 3.82
N LEU A 47 -0.97 -8.20 3.82
CA LEU A 47 -0.06 -7.95 4.94
C LEU A 47 0.57 -6.57 4.80
N SER A 48 0.07 -5.61 5.56
CA SER A 48 0.65 -4.27 5.68
C SER A 48 1.85 -4.34 6.60
N MET A 49 2.98 -3.73 6.23
CA MET A 49 4.20 -3.75 7.04
C MET A 49 4.78 -2.36 7.23
N GLN A 50 5.27 -2.12 8.44
CA GLN A 50 5.97 -0.90 8.81
C GLN A 50 7.31 -1.23 9.45
N ARG A 51 8.36 -0.51 9.02
CA ARG A 51 9.69 -0.64 9.62
C ARG A 51 9.65 -0.12 11.06
N ILE A 52 10.24 -0.89 11.98
CA ILE A 52 10.35 -0.55 13.40
C ILE A 52 11.82 -0.50 13.82
N PHE A 53 12.07 0.26 14.90
CA PHE A 53 13.37 0.33 15.56
C PHE A 53 13.21 -0.20 16.98
N LEU A 54 14.16 -1.02 17.40
CA LEU A 54 14.16 -1.56 18.75
C LEU A 54 14.84 -0.58 19.69
N SER A 55 14.24 -0.39 20.85
CA SER A 55 14.82 0.27 22.01
C SER A 55 15.00 -0.75 23.13
N GLU A 56 16.01 -0.53 23.97
CA GLU A 56 16.14 -1.30 25.21
C GLU A 56 14.99 -0.98 26.15
N LYS A 57 14.35 -2.01 26.70
CA LYS A 57 13.42 -1.83 27.80
C LYS A 57 14.19 -1.49 29.08
N LYS A 58 13.81 -0.42 29.78
CA LYS A 58 14.35 -0.11 31.11
C LYS A 58 13.53 -0.80 32.20
N ASP A 59 14.21 -1.30 33.23
CA ASP A 59 13.56 -1.98 34.35
C ASP A 59 12.62 -1.01 35.09
N GLY A 60 11.34 -1.40 35.23
CA GLY A 60 10.29 -0.59 35.86
C GLY A 60 9.20 -0.09 34.90
N GLU A 61 9.36 -0.26 33.59
CA GLU A 61 8.34 0.13 32.61
C GLU A 61 7.29 -0.99 32.47
N THR A 62 6.13 -0.81 33.11
CA THR A 62 4.92 -1.57 32.81
C THR A 62 4.42 -1.16 31.44
N ILE A 63 4.53 -2.06 30.47
CA ILE A 63 3.84 -1.94 29.19
C ILE A 63 2.37 -2.21 29.50
N THR A 64 1.60 -1.16 29.81
CA THR A 64 0.15 -1.23 29.73
C THR A 64 -0.18 -1.55 28.27
N GLY A 65 -0.66 -2.77 28.04
CA GLY A 65 -0.99 -3.25 26.71
C GLY A 65 -1.99 -2.32 26.03
N GLY A 66 -1.61 -1.86 24.84
CA GLY A 66 -2.48 -1.12 23.93
C GLY A 66 -2.45 0.39 24.15
N ASN A 67 -2.05 1.11 23.11
CA ASN A 67 -2.25 2.54 22.93
C ASN A 67 -1.24 3.50 23.60
N SER A 68 0.04 3.14 23.68
CA SER A 68 1.06 4.19 23.59
C SER A 68 0.99 4.74 22.17
N GLU A 69 0.69 6.03 22.04
CA GLU A 69 0.93 6.82 20.84
C GLU A 69 2.45 6.87 20.61
N GLU A 70 3.04 5.74 20.27
CA GLU A 70 4.39 5.69 19.75
C GLU A 70 4.32 6.37 18.40
N LYS A 71 4.88 7.58 18.38
CA LYS A 71 5.06 8.38 17.18
C LYS A 71 5.83 7.55 16.16
N PHE A 72 5.08 6.78 15.36
CA PHE A 72 5.54 6.23 14.11
C PHE A 72 6.09 7.41 13.33
N THR A 73 7.41 7.53 13.26
CA THR A 73 8.05 8.53 12.41
C THR A 73 7.76 8.09 10.98
N SER A 74 6.62 8.56 10.47
CA SER A 74 6.26 8.48 9.07
C SER A 74 7.35 9.23 8.32
N ASN A 75 8.26 8.48 7.70
CA ASN A 75 9.21 9.05 6.76
C ASN A 75 8.43 9.40 5.49
N GLN A 76 7.94 10.63 5.41
CA GLN A 76 7.54 11.21 4.13
C GLN A 76 8.82 11.43 3.33
N SER A 77 9.15 10.49 2.45
CA SER A 77 10.20 10.73 1.45
C SER A 77 9.65 11.77 0.47
N ASN A 78 10.37 12.88 0.33
CA ASN A 78 9.99 14.06 -0.44
C ASN A 78 9.46 13.72 -1.85
N GLN A 79 8.27 14.22 -2.19
CA GLN A 79 7.88 14.37 -3.59
C GLN A 79 8.65 15.55 -4.17
N GLU A 80 9.29 15.34 -5.32
CA GLU A 80 9.91 16.42 -6.09
C GLU A 80 8.83 17.41 -6.53
N GLU A 81 9.05 18.67 -6.15
CA GLU A 81 8.20 19.82 -6.41
C GLU A 81 8.25 20.16 -7.91
N ASN A 82 7.18 19.88 -8.68
CA ASN A 82 6.98 20.53 -9.97
C ASN A 82 6.06 21.74 -9.76
N VAL A 83 6.69 22.90 -9.61
CA VAL A 83 6.04 24.20 -9.60
C VAL A 83 5.51 24.49 -10.99
N ASN A 84 4.18 24.47 -11.17
CA ASN A 84 3.57 25.37 -12.13
C ASN A 84 2.41 26.11 -11.46
N LYS A 85 2.67 27.36 -11.11
CA LYS A 85 1.70 28.31 -10.59
C LYS A 85 0.81 28.77 -11.74
N GLN A 86 -0.50 28.56 -11.62
CA GLN A 86 -1.45 29.54 -12.13
C GLN A 86 -2.66 29.58 -11.22
N GLU A 87 -2.66 30.60 -10.37
CA GLU A 87 -3.68 30.96 -9.40
C GLU A 87 -4.65 31.97 -10.05
N ALA A 88 -5.85 32.10 -9.46
CA ALA A 88 -6.91 33.09 -9.73
C ALA A 88 -7.89 32.66 -10.85
N ILE A 89 -9.21 32.50 -10.66
CA ILE A 89 -10.20 33.26 -9.89
C ILE A 89 -11.52 32.44 -9.91
N GLU A 90 -12.02 32.08 -8.73
CA GLU A 90 -13.35 32.46 -8.18
C GLU A 90 -14.54 31.54 -8.54
N ASP A 91 -15.12 31.00 -7.47
CA ASP A 91 -16.55 31.03 -7.13
C ASP A 91 -17.55 31.10 -8.29
N SER A 92 -18.28 29.99 -8.50
CA SER A 92 -19.71 29.94 -8.16
C SER A 92 -20.36 28.68 -8.73
N MET A 93 -21.16 28.05 -7.87
CA MET A 93 -22.13 27.03 -8.24
C MET A 93 -23.14 27.61 -9.23
N GLU A 94 -23.36 26.98 -10.38
CA GLU A 94 -24.72 26.83 -10.90
C GLU A 94 -24.78 25.71 -11.95
N ASN A 95 -25.43 24.60 -11.58
CA ASN A 95 -26.04 23.71 -12.57
C ASN A 95 -27.21 24.46 -13.21
N LYS A 96 -27.19 24.60 -14.53
CA LYS A 96 -28.41 24.80 -15.31
C LYS A 96 -28.40 23.88 -16.51
N ASP A 97 -29.38 22.98 -16.51
CA ASP A 97 -29.82 22.19 -17.65
C ASP A 97 -30.01 23.10 -18.87
N MET A 98 -29.39 22.74 -19.99
CA MET A 98 -29.65 23.36 -21.28
C MET A 98 -30.60 22.46 -22.07
N ASP A 99 -31.88 22.76 -21.93
CA ASP A 99 -32.92 22.37 -22.87
C ASP A 99 -33.14 23.57 -23.81
N SER A 100 -32.83 23.44 -25.11
CA SER A 100 -33.31 24.33 -26.16
C SER A 100 -33.01 23.78 -27.54
N ALA A 101 -34.09 23.52 -28.28
CA ALA A 101 -34.14 23.25 -29.70
C ALA A 101 -33.60 24.40 -30.58
N VAL A 102 -33.17 24.06 -31.80
CA VAL A 102 -33.61 24.60 -33.11
C VAL A 102 -32.48 24.44 -34.14
N GLY A 103 -32.84 23.86 -35.29
CA GLY A 103 -32.01 23.70 -36.47
C GLY A 103 -32.50 22.53 -37.32
#